data_AF-A0A7K4A050-F1
#
_entry.id   AF-A0A7K4A050-F1
#
_cell.length_a   1.000
_cell.length_b   1.000
_cell.length_c   1.000
_cell.angle_alpha   90.00
_cell.angle_beta   90.00
_cell.angle_gamma   90.00
#
_symmetry.space_group_name_H-M   'P 1'
#
loop_
_entity.id
_entity.type
_entity.pdbx_description
1 polymer ?
#
loop_
_entity_poly.entity_id
_entity_poly.type
_entity_poly.pdbx_seq_one_letter_code
_entity_poly.pdbx_strand_id
1 'polypeptide(L)' 'MREYTATVKLDRQKRITIPKAIRDKESLKPGDVVEVVIRVKEDILGEHGKAEAVPAL' A
#
# COMPACT_ATOMS: atom_id res chain seq x y z
N MET A 1 -3.15 -23.17 3.59
CA MET A 1 -2.60 -21.85 3.20
C MET A 1 -3.27 -20.80 4.08
N ARG A 2 -2.52 -19.90 4.72
CA ARG A 2 -3.10 -18.81 5.53
C ARG A 2 -3.09 -17.55 4.70
N GLU A 3 -4.24 -16.92 4.53
CA GLU A 3 -4.37 -15.67 3.77
C GLU A 3 -4.36 -14.48 4.74
N TYR A 4 -3.56 -13.47 4.41
CA TYR A 4 -3.48 -12.21 5.16
C TYR A 4 -3.88 -11.07 4.22
N THR A 5 -4.91 -10.30 4.60
CA THR A 5 -5.30 -9.10 3.87
C THR A 5 -4.82 -7.87 4.63
N ALA A 6 -4.05 -7.01 3.97
CA ALA A 6 -3.61 -5.73 4.52
C ALA A 6 -3.67 -4.64 3.44
N THR A 7 -4.13 -3.45 3.82
CA THR A 7 -4.03 -2.26 2.98
C THR A 7 -2.65 -1.65 3.19
N VAL A 8 -1.82 -1.64 2.15
CA VAL A 8 -0.47 -1.09 2.18
C VAL A 8 -0.31 -0.05 1.07
N LYS A 9 0.37 1.05 1.38
CA LYS A 9 0.73 2.04 0.36
C LYS A 9 1.97 1.57 -0.38
N LEU A 10 1.98 1.76 -1.69
CA LEU A 10 3.17 1.58 -2.51
C LEU A 10 4.18 2.68 -2.18
N ASP A 11 5.44 2.31 -1.96
CA ASP A 11 6.49 3.30 -1.76
C ASP A 11 6.93 3.96 -3.10
N ARG A 12 7.79 4.97 -3.01
CA ARG A 12 8.33 5.68 -4.18
C ARG A 12 9.15 4.79 -5.12
N GLN A 13 9.64 3.65 -4.63
CA GLN A 13 10.41 2.66 -5.39
C GLN A 13 9.54 1.50 -5.90
N LYS A 14 8.22 1.62 -5.82
CA LYS A 14 7.25 0.60 -6.23
C LYS A 14 7.33 -0.70 -5.40
N ARG A 15 7.70 -0.59 -4.13
CA ARG A 15 7.77 -1.71 -3.19
C ARG A 15 6.60 -1.68 -2.22
N ILE A 16 6.15 -2.86 -1.81
CA ILE A 16 5.23 -3.04 -0.68
C ILE A 16 6.02 -3.51 0.54
N THR A 17 5.76 -2.92 1.70
CA THR A 17 6.35 -3.37 2.96
C THR A 17 5.40 -4.35 3.62
N ILE A 18 5.88 -5.56 3.91
CA ILE A 18 5.10 -6.55 4.68
C ILE A 18 4.94 -6.02 6.11
N PRO A 19 3.70 -5.86 6.63
CA PRO A 19 3.46 -5.40 7.99
C PRO A 19 4.18 -6.26 9.04
N LYS A 20 4.79 -5.61 10.04
CA LYS A 20 5.55 -6.28 11.11
C LYS A 20 4.76 -7.40 11.78
N ALA A 21 3.47 -7.21 12.03
CA ALA A 21 2.62 -8.21 12.66
C ALA A 21 2.52 -9.52 11.83
N ILE A 22 2.48 -9.43 10.50
CA ILE A 22 2.44 -10.60 9.62
C ILE A 22 3.83 -11.24 9.57
N ARG A 23 4.87 -10.42 9.39
CA ARG A 23 6.27 -10.88 9.34
C ARG A 23 6.67 -11.66 10.59
N ASP A 24 6.37 -11.11 11.77
CA ASP A 24 6.76 -11.71 13.04
C ASP A 24 5.90 -12.96 13.34
N LYS A 25 4.61 -12.94 13.00
CA LYS A 25 3.70 -14.09 13.19
C LYS A 25 4.07 -15.30 12.33
N GLU A 26 4.47 -15.07 11.08
CA GLU A 26 4.93 -16.13 10.18
C GLU A 26 6.45 -16.35 10.23
N SER A 27 7.16 -15.63 11.12
CA SER A 27 8.61 -15.73 11.30
C SER A 27 9.41 -15.58 10.00
N LEU A 28 8.96 -14.69 9.10
CA LEU A 28 9.58 -14.45 7.80
C LEU A 28 10.99 -13.87 7.95
N LYS A 29 11.94 -14.45 7.22
CA LYS A 29 13.35 -14.08 7.21
C LYS A 29 13.76 -13.47 5.86
N PRO A 30 14.84 -12.68 5.82
CA PRO A 30 15.43 -12.25 4.56
C PRO A 30 15.77 -13.48 3.69
N GLY A 31 15.26 -13.50 2.46
CA GLY A 31 15.45 -14.60 1.51
C GLY A 31 14.24 -15.53 1.36
N ASP A 32 13.25 -15.45 2.26
CA ASP A 32 12.01 -16.21 2.11
C ASP A 32 11.18 -15.70 0.93
N VAL A 33 10.59 -16.63 0.18
CA VAL A 33 9.70 -16.33 -0.95
C VAL A 33 8.26 -16.29 -0.45
N VAL A 34 7.52 -15.25 -0.84
CA VAL A 34 6.10 -15.08 -0.50
C VAL A 34 5.27 -14.88 -1.76
N GLU A 35 4.08 -15.46 -1.78
CA GLU A 35 3.09 -15.21 -2.82
C GLU A 35 2.29 -13.93 -2.50
N VAL A 36 2.08 -13.08 -3.50
CA VAL A 36 1.36 -11.79 -3.34
C VAL A 36 0.17 -11.76 -4.28
N VAL A 37 -1.04 -11.62 -3.71
CA VAL A 37 -2.27 -11.41 -4.48
C VAL A 37 -2.63 -9.93 -4.46
N ILE A 38 -2.55 -9.27 -5.62
CA ILE A 38 -2.88 -7.84 -5.76
C ILE A 38 -4.31 -7.71 -6.25
N ARG A 39 -5.15 -7.02 -5.49
CA ARG A 39 -6.50 -6.60 -5.91
C ARG A 39 -6.54 -5.09 -6.00
N VAL A 40 -6.63 -4.57 -7.23
CA VAL A 40 -6.81 -3.13 -7.45
C VAL A 40 -8.27 -2.81 -7.15
N LYS A 41 -8.51 -2.07 -6.07
CA LYS A 41 -9.80 -1.40 -5.90
C LYS A 41 -9.77 -0.13 -6.72
N GLU A 42 -10.77 0.09 -7.54
CA GLU A 42 -11.04 1.39 -8.14
C GLU A 42 -11.47 2.34 -7.01
N ASP A 43 -10.49 2.91 -6.31
CA ASP A 43 -10.73 4.08 -5.49
C ASP A 43 -11.08 5.21 -6.46
N ILE A 44 -12.37 5.54 -6.51
CA ILE A 44 -12.94 6.73 -7.13
C ILE A 44 -12.02 7.88 -6.74
N LEU A 45 -11.45 8.58 -7.72
CA LEU A 45 -10.61 9.75 -7.50
C LEU A 45 -11.29 10.67 -6.49
N GLY A 46 -10.82 10.61 -5.23
CA GLY A 46 -11.14 11.59 -4.21
C GLY A 46 -10.53 12.90 -4.66
N GLU A 47 -11.38 13.72 -5.25
CA GLU A 47 -11.26 15.14 -5.53
C GLU A 47 -10.06 15.76 -4.78
N HIS A 48 -8.93 15.91 -5.47
CA HIS A 48 -7.92 16.85 -5.04
C HIS A 48 -8.58 18.24 -5.06
N GLY A 49 -8.90 18.74 -3.86
CA GLY A 49 -9.46 20.06 -3.66
C GLY A 49 -8.70 21.08 -4.49
N LYS A 50 -9.42 21.75 -5.39
CA LYS A 50 -8.95 22.96 -6.06
C LYS A 50 -8.67 23.98 -4.96
N ALA A 51 -7.40 24.13 -4.59
CA ALA A 51 -6.94 25.36 -3.99
C ALA A 51 -7.10 26.43 -5.07
N GLU A 52 -8.15 27.22 -4.93
CA GLU A 52 -8.42 28.40 -5.74
C GLU A 52 -7.23 29.35 -5.58
N ALA A 53 -6.42 29.48 -6.63
CA ALA A 53 -5.45 30.56 -6.73
C ALA A 53 -6.24 31.82 -7.13
N VAL A 54 -6.62 32.61 -6.13
CA VAL A 54 -7.15 33.96 -6.34
C VAL A 54 -6.01 34.79 -6.95
N PRO A 55 -6.13 35.33 -8.18
CA PRO A 55 -5.14 36.27 -8.67
C PRO A 55 -5.31 37.57 -7.88
N ALA A 56 -4.23 37.98 -7.20
CA ALA A 56 -4.12 39.36 -6.77
C ALA A 56 -3.90 40.22 -8.03
N LEU A 57 -4.87 41.10 -8.32
CA LEU A 57 -4.73 42.49 -8.77
C LEU A 57 -6.09 43.02 -9.26
#